data_AF-A0A1L9X275-F1
#
_entry.id   AF-A0A1L9X275-F1
#
_cell.length_a   1.000
_cell.length_b   1.000
_cell.length_c   1.000
_cell.angle_alpha   90.00
_cell.angle_beta   90.00
_cell.angle_gamma   90.00
#
_symmetry.space_group_name_H-M   'P 1'
#
loop_
_entity.id
_entity.type
_entity.pdbx_description
1 polymer ?
#
loop_
_entity_poly.entity_id
_entity_poly.type
_entity_poly.pdbx_seq_one_letter_code
_entity_poly.pdbx_strand_id
1 'polypeptide(L)'
;MVGENDPAEHQRKRPKLSNDESGERDENCLTPSPIFRGLHFTPNERATEQDDPSVDSRRPPNGNDDSGPVDTKDDETETETEACSSPDVPYNVIRSAGLAYPDGCCELLICLVAKDTQFQVRMEYKKLPPDYKLTNGATLIERCVFLHDKHRRQELVDSLMPFLQPIFKEHNPPRTLDLDAHLRSSQVNLRLEIHDHPELFVGFLDVPLVPAVFQEMADVPRFELSQVESFRTIQVNKVFEVRIQGKAFLYKTTTVGTGILEAEALRLREIAARCPASLRVPRLEGFLGLGSPFPGILLAFIPSTTLGSMINIETEVALAERRTWSDQLHDAVYSLHQGGCIWGDVKPDNVLVDHNRDVWLVDFENGLTPGWVPLELVGTKAGDLEGLSNVRKKFLQLTDSAEEVDS
;
A
#
# COMPACT_ATOMS: atom_id res chain seq x y z
N MET A 1 16.69 -37.53 60.29
CA MET A 1 18.07 -37.12 60.68
C MET A 1 18.47 -36.09 59.65
N VAL A 2 18.16 -34.81 59.86
CA VAL A 2 18.97 -33.80 60.58
C VAL A 2 20.39 -33.72 60.02
N GLY A 3 20.71 -32.54 59.46
CA GLY A 3 22.03 -32.14 58.99
C GLY A 3 21.98 -30.74 58.42
N GLU A 4 21.83 -29.75 59.31
CA GLU A 4 22.02 -28.32 59.06
C GLU A 4 23.47 -28.01 58.64
N ASN A 5 23.66 -27.00 57.79
CA ASN A 5 24.62 -25.91 58.00
C ASN A 5 24.41 -24.80 56.95
N ASP A 6 24.23 -23.59 57.46
CA ASP A 6 24.11 -22.29 56.77
C ASP A 6 25.38 -21.45 57.11
N PRO A 7 25.53 -20.15 56.78
CA PRO A 7 25.87 -19.53 55.50
C PRO A 7 27.15 -18.64 55.53
N ALA A 8 27.56 -18.11 54.37
CA ALA A 8 28.39 -16.89 54.23
C ALA A 8 28.00 -16.20 52.90
N GLU A 9 27.16 -15.17 52.91
CA GLU A 9 27.46 -13.74 53.06
C GLU A 9 28.35 -13.15 51.96
N HIS A 10 27.77 -12.41 51.01
CA HIS A 10 28.41 -11.22 50.39
C HIS A 10 27.34 -10.23 49.88
N GLN A 11 27.22 -9.12 50.61
CA GLN A 11 26.43 -7.93 50.31
C GLN A 11 27.08 -7.11 49.19
N ARG A 12 26.28 -6.45 48.34
CA ARG A 12 26.59 -5.10 47.82
C ARG A 12 25.35 -4.37 47.28
N LYS A 13 24.79 -3.52 48.16
CA LYS A 13 24.35 -2.12 48.01
C LYS A 13 23.44 -1.71 46.82
N ARG A 14 22.18 -1.39 47.17
CA ARG A 14 21.35 -0.34 46.54
C ARG A 14 21.66 1.04 47.14
N PRO A 15 21.50 2.16 46.42
CA PRO A 15 21.29 3.47 47.03
C PRO A 15 19.83 3.94 46.90
N LYS A 16 19.34 4.61 47.96
CA LYS A 16 18.09 5.38 48.01
C LYS A 16 18.40 6.88 47.90
N LEU A 17 17.58 7.55 47.10
CA LEU A 17 17.04 8.92 47.10
C LEU A 17 17.56 9.97 48.12
N SER A 18 17.72 11.20 47.61
CA SER A 18 17.50 12.45 48.36
C SER A 18 16.75 13.47 47.47
N ASN A 19 15.77 14.15 48.05
CA ASN A 19 14.91 15.18 47.47
C ASN A 19 15.39 16.60 47.83
N ASP A 20 14.79 17.56 47.12
CA ASP A 20 14.61 18.99 47.37
C ASP A 20 15.71 19.96 46.90
N GLU A 21 15.40 20.74 45.85
CA GLU A 21 15.02 22.15 46.03
C GLU A 21 14.38 22.75 44.75
N SER A 22 13.51 23.73 45.00
CA SER A 22 12.59 24.47 44.13
C SER A 22 13.26 25.49 43.20
N GLY A 23 12.73 25.66 41.99
CA GLY A 23 13.03 26.78 41.09
C GLY A 23 11.99 26.92 39.97
N GLU A 24 11.34 28.09 39.94
CA GLU A 24 10.31 28.55 39.00
C GLU A 24 10.83 28.82 37.56
N ARG A 25 9.91 28.74 36.56
CA ARG A 25 9.98 29.23 35.15
C ARG A 25 10.84 28.37 34.18
N ASP A 26 10.50 28.11 32.91
CA ASP A 26 9.87 28.91 31.87
C ASP A 26 9.14 28.03 30.81
N GLU A 27 8.16 28.63 30.13
CA GLU A 27 7.52 28.14 28.91
C GLU A 27 8.48 28.14 27.69
N ASN A 28 8.17 27.30 26.69
CA ASN A 28 8.72 27.18 25.33
C ASN A 28 9.84 26.15 25.04
N CYS A 29 9.67 25.53 23.86
CA CYS A 29 10.55 24.61 23.12
C CYS A 29 10.54 23.13 23.53
N LEU A 30 9.49 22.41 23.10
CA LEU A 30 9.63 21.00 22.72
C LEU A 30 9.96 20.92 21.23
N THR A 31 11.21 20.58 20.94
CA THR A 31 11.72 20.29 19.60
C THR A 31 11.19 18.94 19.10
N PRO A 32 10.81 18.78 17.83
CA PRO A 32 10.45 17.48 17.28
C PRO A 32 11.68 16.60 17.02
N SER A 33 11.50 15.29 17.24
CA SER A 33 12.48 14.22 17.01
C SER A 33 13.01 14.16 15.56
N PRO A 34 14.27 13.73 15.35
CA PRO A 34 14.92 13.79 14.05
C PRO A 34 14.63 12.52 13.23
N ILE A 35 13.49 12.51 12.56
CA ILE A 35 13.23 11.62 11.42
C ILE A 35 12.80 12.57 10.31
N PHE A 36 13.37 12.45 9.10
CA PHE A 36 13.32 13.40 7.99
C PHE A 36 14.39 14.50 7.96
N ARG A 37 15.65 14.08 7.70
CA ARG A 37 16.54 14.85 6.82
C ARG A 37 17.09 13.91 5.76
N GLY A 38 16.65 14.07 4.52
CA GLY A 38 17.27 13.40 3.38
C GLY A 38 16.34 12.92 2.28
N LEU A 39 15.38 13.74 1.83
CA LEU A 39 14.76 13.58 0.51
C LEU A 39 14.64 14.96 -0.12
N HIS A 40 15.65 15.34 -0.91
CA HIS A 40 15.55 16.45 -1.85
C HIS A 40 15.00 15.90 -3.17
N PHE A 41 13.81 16.34 -3.57
CA PHE A 41 13.27 16.11 -4.90
C PHE A 41 13.06 17.45 -5.61
N THR A 42 13.55 17.54 -6.85
CA THR A 42 13.34 18.67 -7.76
C THR A 42 12.13 18.43 -8.67
N PRO A 43 11.35 19.46 -9.05
CA PRO A 43 10.15 19.29 -9.86
C PRO A 43 10.52 18.98 -11.32
N ASN A 44 9.76 18.09 -11.97
CA ASN A 44 9.91 17.75 -13.38
C ASN A 44 9.09 18.70 -14.28
N GLU A 45 9.66 19.07 -15.41
CA GLU A 45 9.11 20.03 -16.39
C GLU A 45 7.97 19.45 -17.24
N ARG A 46 7.13 20.36 -17.75
CA ARG A 46 5.93 20.15 -18.58
C ARG A 46 6.23 19.44 -19.90
N ALA A 47 5.31 18.58 -20.34
CA ALA A 47 5.11 18.27 -21.75
C ALA A 47 3.98 19.16 -22.30
N THR A 48 4.27 19.84 -23.39
CA THR A 48 3.42 20.79 -24.12
C THR A 48 2.36 20.10 -24.97
N GLU A 49 1.19 20.74 -25.04
CA GLU A 49 0.12 20.54 -26.03
C GLU A 49 0.63 20.69 -27.46
N GLN A 50 0.07 19.90 -28.38
CA GLN A 50 -0.07 20.27 -29.79
C GLN A 50 -1.38 19.69 -30.34
N ASP A 51 -2.21 20.61 -30.83
CA ASP A 51 -3.44 20.45 -31.58
C ASP A 51 -3.24 19.66 -32.90
N ASP A 52 -4.29 19.00 -33.41
CA ASP A 52 -5.09 19.45 -34.60
C ASP A 52 -6.09 18.32 -35.04
N PRO A 53 -6.95 18.45 -36.08
CA PRO A 53 -8.39 18.64 -35.88
C PRO A 53 -9.29 17.56 -36.52
N SER A 54 -10.60 17.78 -36.32
CA SER A 54 -11.76 17.12 -36.93
C SER A 54 -11.72 16.86 -38.45
N VAL A 55 -12.34 15.77 -38.92
CA VAL A 55 -13.62 15.77 -39.67
C VAL A 55 -13.92 14.38 -40.29
N ASP A 56 -15.13 13.91 -39.97
CA ASP A 56 -16.07 13.01 -40.65
C ASP A 56 -15.85 12.65 -42.14
N SER A 57 -16.05 11.36 -42.51
CA SER A 57 -16.96 10.95 -43.61
C SER A 57 -16.78 9.49 -44.07
N ARG A 58 -17.89 8.75 -44.02
CA ARG A 58 -18.44 7.85 -45.07
C ARG A 58 -17.75 6.51 -45.41
N ARG A 59 -18.47 5.42 -45.08
CA ARG A 59 -18.66 4.19 -45.90
C ARG A 59 -19.51 4.52 -47.16
N PRO A 60 -19.73 3.64 -48.18
CA PRO A 60 -19.38 2.20 -48.37
C PRO A 60 -18.96 1.89 -49.86
N PRO A 61 -19.37 0.79 -50.55
CA PRO A 61 -18.99 -0.64 -50.48
C PRO A 61 -18.48 -1.20 -51.84
N ASN A 62 -18.11 -2.50 -51.90
CA ASN A 62 -18.28 -3.49 -53.00
C ASN A 62 -17.29 -4.66 -52.72
N GLY A 63 -17.57 -5.96 -52.88
CA GLY A 63 -18.59 -6.69 -53.62
C GLY A 63 -17.90 -7.63 -54.61
N ASN A 64 -17.96 -8.96 -54.34
CA ASN A 64 -17.91 -10.11 -55.28
C ASN A 64 -16.67 -10.25 -56.22
N ASP A 65 -16.25 -11.38 -56.80
CA ASP A 65 -16.63 -12.80 -56.86
C ASP A 65 -15.39 -13.56 -57.42
N ASP A 66 -15.29 -14.83 -57.05
CA ASP A 66 -14.96 -16.04 -57.84
C ASP A 66 -13.87 -16.07 -58.95
N SER A 67 -12.98 -17.08 -58.87
CA SER A 67 -12.58 -18.06 -59.92
C SER A 67 -11.09 -18.50 -59.86
N GLY A 68 -10.86 -19.83 -59.83
CA GLY A 68 -9.54 -20.49 -59.97
C GLY A 68 -9.03 -20.56 -61.43
N PRO A 69 -8.08 -21.44 -61.83
CA PRO A 69 -7.55 -22.63 -61.13
C PRO A 69 -6.01 -22.82 -61.11
N VAL A 70 -5.61 -23.77 -60.25
CA VAL A 70 -4.46 -24.69 -60.24
C VAL A 70 -3.38 -24.53 -61.33
N ASP A 71 -2.14 -24.32 -60.88
CA ASP A 71 -0.98 -24.95 -61.51
C ASP A 71 0.06 -25.34 -60.46
N THR A 72 0.47 -26.60 -60.52
CA THR A 72 1.42 -27.30 -59.63
C THR A 72 2.84 -26.81 -59.85
N LYS A 73 3.58 -26.56 -58.76
CA LYS A 73 5.03 -26.81 -58.71
C LYS A 73 5.49 -26.96 -57.27
N ASP A 74 6.19 -28.06 -57.06
CA ASP A 74 6.85 -28.47 -55.84
C ASP A 74 7.79 -27.38 -55.34
N ASP A 75 7.64 -26.98 -54.09
CA ASP A 75 8.71 -26.34 -53.32
C ASP A 75 8.59 -26.81 -51.88
N GLU A 76 9.57 -27.61 -51.46
CA GLU A 76 9.80 -28.01 -50.07
C GLU A 76 10.11 -26.74 -49.27
N THR A 77 9.08 -26.13 -48.70
CA THR A 77 9.24 -25.08 -47.70
C THR A 77 9.13 -25.73 -46.34
N GLU A 78 10.27 -25.79 -45.66
CA GLU A 78 10.34 -25.97 -44.22
C GLU A 78 9.34 -24.98 -43.60
N THR A 79 8.24 -25.48 -43.06
CA THR A 79 7.40 -24.70 -42.17
C THR A 79 8.23 -24.43 -40.94
N GLU A 80 8.98 -23.32 -40.95
CA GLU A 80 9.24 -22.58 -39.73
C GLU A 80 7.87 -22.34 -39.10
N THR A 81 7.52 -23.19 -38.14
CA THR A 81 6.55 -22.81 -37.14
C THR A 81 7.14 -21.58 -36.48
N GLU A 82 6.77 -20.40 -36.96
CA GLU A 82 6.75 -19.20 -36.13
C GLU A 82 6.01 -19.61 -34.86
N ALA A 83 6.77 -19.96 -33.84
CA ALA A 83 6.25 -20.12 -32.50
C ALA A 83 5.63 -18.76 -32.20
N CYS A 84 4.30 -18.70 -32.32
CA CYS A 84 3.51 -17.55 -31.92
C CYS A 84 3.81 -17.37 -30.44
N SER A 85 4.82 -16.55 -30.13
CA SER A 85 5.25 -16.31 -28.78
C SER A 85 4.08 -15.60 -28.13
N SER A 86 3.45 -16.28 -27.18
CA SER A 86 2.36 -15.69 -26.41
C SER A 86 2.81 -14.30 -25.94
N PRO A 87 1.97 -13.26 -26.09
CA PRO A 87 2.35 -11.90 -25.78
C PRO A 87 2.79 -11.81 -24.32
N ASP A 88 3.73 -10.91 -24.05
CA ASP A 88 4.23 -10.71 -22.69
C ASP A 88 3.11 -10.26 -21.75
N VAL A 89 3.16 -10.80 -20.54
CA VAL A 89 2.19 -10.51 -19.50
C VAL A 89 2.47 -9.11 -18.96
N PRO A 90 1.48 -8.19 -18.96
CA PRO A 90 1.66 -6.87 -18.41
C PRO A 90 1.90 -6.96 -16.91
N TYR A 91 2.77 -6.09 -16.41
CA TYR A 91 3.15 -6.06 -15.00
C TYR A 91 3.29 -4.62 -14.51
N ASN A 92 3.18 -4.43 -13.20
CA ASN A 92 3.46 -3.18 -12.53
C ASN A 92 4.48 -3.40 -11.41
N VAL A 93 5.46 -2.51 -11.29
CA VAL A 93 6.43 -2.56 -10.18
C VAL A 93 5.87 -1.79 -9.01
N ILE A 94 5.64 -2.47 -7.88
CA ILE A 94 5.11 -1.85 -6.66
C ILE A 94 6.24 -1.14 -5.92
N ARG A 95 7.38 -1.83 -5.72
CA ARG A 95 8.53 -1.30 -4.98
C ARG A 95 9.80 -2.09 -5.24
N SER A 96 10.92 -1.46 -4.90
CA SER A 96 12.23 -2.10 -4.73
C SER A 96 12.84 -1.59 -3.42
N ALA A 97 13.36 -2.48 -2.59
CA ALA A 97 13.98 -2.12 -1.31
C ALA A 97 15.24 -2.94 -1.07
N GLY A 98 16.30 -2.25 -0.62
CA GLY A 98 17.52 -2.89 -0.12
C GLY A 98 17.48 -2.98 1.41
N LEU A 99 17.71 -4.17 1.94
CA LEU A 99 17.90 -4.43 3.36
C LEU A 99 19.37 -4.78 3.61
N ALA A 100 19.95 -4.20 4.66
CA ALA A 100 21.30 -4.52 5.11
C ALA A 100 21.21 -5.12 6.50
N TYR A 101 21.78 -6.32 6.66
CA TYR A 101 21.79 -7.04 7.92
C TYR A 101 23.07 -6.74 8.72
N PRO A 102 23.03 -6.84 10.06
CA PRO A 102 24.20 -6.52 10.91
C PRO A 102 25.44 -7.38 10.64
N ASP A 103 25.26 -8.57 10.07
CA ASP A 103 26.33 -9.49 9.68
C ASP A 103 27.02 -9.13 8.35
N GLY A 104 26.55 -8.07 7.67
CA GLY A 104 27.09 -7.59 6.40
C GLY A 104 26.48 -8.25 5.17
N CYS A 105 25.53 -9.17 5.33
CA CYS A 105 24.69 -9.64 4.23
C CYS A 105 23.69 -8.55 3.83
N CYS A 106 23.38 -8.45 2.54
CA CYS A 106 22.34 -7.58 2.04
C CYS A 106 21.30 -8.39 1.26
N GLU A 107 20.07 -7.91 1.24
CA GLU A 107 18.99 -8.47 0.43
C GLU A 107 18.35 -7.36 -0.39
N LEU A 108 18.11 -7.63 -1.66
CA LEU A 108 17.33 -6.79 -2.56
C LEU A 108 15.99 -7.47 -2.78
N LEU A 109 14.91 -6.78 -2.42
CA LEU A 109 13.53 -7.22 -2.63
C LEU A 109 12.87 -6.35 -3.71
N ILE A 110 12.29 -7.00 -4.71
CA ILE A 110 11.54 -6.36 -5.80
C ILE A 110 10.12 -6.93 -5.78
N CYS A 111 9.12 -6.07 -5.68
CA CYS A 111 7.72 -6.47 -5.66
C CYS A 111 7.05 -6.02 -6.97
N LEU A 112 6.43 -6.95 -7.67
CA LEU A 112 5.70 -6.73 -8.92
C LEU A 112 4.29 -7.29 -8.81
N VAL A 113 3.36 -6.79 -9.62
CA VAL A 113 2.03 -7.40 -9.83
C VAL A 113 1.89 -7.78 -11.28
N ALA A 114 1.48 -9.02 -11.55
CA ALA A 114 1.07 -9.52 -12.85
C ALA A 114 -0.11 -10.48 -12.67
N LYS A 115 -1.15 -10.40 -13.53
CA LYS A 115 -2.37 -11.23 -13.43
C LYS A 115 -2.98 -11.29 -12.02
N ASP A 116 -3.14 -10.13 -11.37
CA ASP A 116 -3.65 -10.02 -9.99
C ASP A 116 -2.84 -10.78 -8.93
N THR A 117 -1.65 -11.26 -9.28
CA THR A 117 -0.72 -11.97 -8.41
C THR A 117 0.45 -11.06 -8.10
N GLN A 118 0.80 -10.93 -6.83
CA GLN A 118 2.00 -10.26 -6.41
C GLN A 118 3.20 -11.21 -6.46
N PHE A 119 4.24 -10.83 -7.20
CA PHE A 119 5.51 -11.52 -7.24
C PHE A 119 6.55 -10.77 -6.41
N GLN A 120 7.23 -11.48 -5.52
CA GLN A 120 8.32 -10.94 -4.70
C GLN A 120 9.63 -11.61 -5.08
N VAL A 121 10.52 -10.90 -5.75
CA VAL A 121 11.85 -11.40 -6.12
C VAL A 121 12.84 -10.95 -5.06
N ARG A 122 13.49 -11.93 -4.43
CA ARG A 122 14.51 -11.73 -3.39
C ARG A 122 15.87 -12.16 -3.91
N MET A 123 16.86 -11.34 -3.63
CA MET A 123 18.23 -11.54 -4.10
C MET A 123 19.18 -11.22 -2.95
N GLU A 124 19.90 -12.22 -2.46
CA GLU A 124 20.96 -11.99 -1.49
C GLU A 124 22.22 -11.51 -2.20
N TYR A 125 22.91 -10.54 -1.61
CA TYR A 125 24.12 -9.98 -2.18
C TYR A 125 25.08 -9.46 -1.11
N LYS A 126 26.35 -9.32 -1.49
CA LYS A 126 27.35 -8.61 -0.68
C LYS A 126 27.34 -7.13 -1.07
N LYS A 127 27.41 -6.26 -0.07
CA LYS A 127 27.44 -4.81 -0.29
C LYS A 127 28.50 -4.41 -1.31
N LEU A 128 28.09 -3.71 -2.36
CA LEU A 128 28.99 -3.20 -3.38
C LEU A 128 29.83 -2.02 -2.84
N PRO A 129 31.08 -1.84 -3.30
CA PRO A 129 31.87 -0.66 -2.98
C PRO A 129 31.15 0.64 -3.39
N PRO A 130 31.31 1.75 -2.63
CA PRO A 130 30.64 3.02 -2.95
C PRO A 130 30.95 3.58 -4.35
N ASP A 131 32.12 3.26 -4.88
CA ASP A 131 32.64 3.67 -6.18
C ASP A 131 32.50 2.60 -7.27
N TYR A 132 31.71 1.54 -7.00
CA TYR A 132 31.49 0.45 -7.94
C TYR A 132 30.97 0.96 -9.30
N LYS A 133 31.60 0.48 -10.37
CA LYS A 133 31.19 0.74 -11.75
C LYS A 133 30.72 -0.55 -12.39
N LEU A 134 29.55 -0.49 -12.99
CA LEU A 134 29.02 -1.63 -13.73
C LEU A 134 29.93 -1.94 -14.92
N THR A 135 30.42 -3.19 -15.00
CA THR A 135 31.24 -3.68 -16.11
C THR A 135 30.45 -4.68 -16.96
N ASN A 136 30.93 -4.96 -18.18
CA ASN A 136 30.28 -5.93 -19.07
C ASN A 136 30.28 -7.36 -18.52
N GLY A 137 31.20 -7.69 -17.60
CA GLY A 137 31.28 -9.00 -16.94
C GLY A 137 30.53 -9.07 -15.61
N ALA A 138 29.80 -8.04 -15.21
CA ALA A 138 29.04 -8.04 -13.97
C ALA A 138 27.94 -9.10 -13.99
N THR A 139 27.80 -9.81 -12.88
CA THR A 139 26.71 -10.77 -12.64
C THR A 139 25.35 -10.08 -12.66
N LEU A 140 24.28 -10.87 -12.81
CA LEU A 140 22.91 -10.35 -12.76
C LEU A 140 22.61 -9.67 -11.41
N ILE A 141 23.06 -10.26 -10.30
CA ILE A 141 22.89 -9.67 -8.96
C ILE A 141 23.59 -8.31 -8.87
N GLU A 142 24.87 -8.22 -9.28
CA GLU A 142 25.61 -6.95 -9.26
C GLU A 142 24.94 -5.88 -10.12
N ARG A 143 24.40 -6.27 -11.28
CA ARG A 143 23.64 -5.39 -12.16
C ARG A 143 22.36 -4.89 -11.49
N CYS A 144 21.55 -5.78 -10.90
CA CYS A 144 20.32 -5.41 -10.22
C CYS A 144 20.59 -4.47 -9.04
N VAL A 145 21.59 -4.77 -8.20
CA VAL A 145 21.98 -3.93 -7.06
C VAL A 145 22.46 -2.56 -7.53
N PHE A 146 23.33 -2.50 -8.54
CA PHE A 146 23.79 -1.24 -9.09
C PHE A 146 22.65 -0.39 -9.64
N LEU A 147 21.72 -0.99 -10.39
CA LEU A 147 20.58 -0.27 -10.96
C LEU A 147 19.61 0.20 -9.87
N HIS A 148 19.42 -0.58 -8.80
CA HIS A 148 18.65 -0.18 -7.63
C HIS A 148 19.23 1.07 -6.97
N ASP A 149 20.53 1.05 -6.68
CA ASP A 149 21.24 2.14 -6.01
C ASP A 149 21.32 3.41 -6.87
N LYS A 150 21.25 3.27 -8.20
CA LYS A 150 21.14 4.40 -9.14
C LYS A 150 19.70 4.82 -9.43
N HIS A 151 18.71 4.23 -8.75
CA HIS A 151 17.28 4.47 -8.95
C HIS A 151 16.80 4.23 -10.39
N ARG A 152 17.48 3.37 -11.15
CA ARG A 152 17.15 2.98 -12.53
C ARG A 152 16.19 1.79 -12.53
N ARG A 153 14.99 2.02 -11.99
CA ARG A 153 14.00 0.97 -11.69
C ARG A 153 13.55 0.17 -12.91
N GLN A 154 13.30 0.82 -14.05
CA GLN A 154 12.82 0.12 -15.25
C GLN A 154 13.89 -0.85 -15.76
N GLU A 155 15.12 -0.39 -15.92
CA GLU A 155 16.24 -1.22 -16.40
C GLU A 155 16.57 -2.38 -15.47
N LEU A 156 16.40 -2.18 -14.16
CA LEU A 156 16.53 -3.24 -13.16
C LEU A 156 15.51 -4.35 -13.42
N VAL A 157 14.27 -3.98 -13.72
CA VAL A 157 13.19 -4.92 -13.97
C VAL A 157 13.35 -5.58 -15.34
N ASP A 158 13.73 -4.82 -16.36
CA ASP A 158 14.04 -5.32 -17.70
C ASP A 158 15.12 -6.41 -17.66
N SER A 159 16.12 -6.26 -16.78
CA SER A 159 17.17 -7.27 -16.55
C SER A 159 16.62 -8.60 -16.01
N LEU A 160 15.46 -8.60 -15.36
CA LEU A 160 14.82 -9.78 -14.77
C LEU A 160 13.69 -10.35 -15.64
N MET A 161 13.15 -9.58 -16.58
CA MET A 161 12.02 -9.99 -17.42
C MET A 161 12.21 -11.34 -18.15
N PRO A 162 13.39 -11.68 -18.69
CA PRO A 162 13.60 -12.98 -19.33
C PRO A 162 13.29 -14.18 -18.42
N PHE A 163 13.46 -14.02 -17.11
CA PHE A 163 13.22 -15.05 -16.11
C PHE A 163 11.79 -14.98 -15.55
N LEU A 164 11.21 -13.78 -15.46
CA LEU A 164 9.89 -13.56 -14.86
C LEU A 164 8.73 -13.81 -15.81
N GLN A 165 8.86 -13.49 -17.10
CA GLN A 165 7.77 -13.66 -18.08
C GLN A 165 7.28 -15.12 -18.21
N PRO A 166 8.15 -16.14 -18.25
CA PRO A 166 7.71 -17.54 -18.23
C PRO A 166 6.87 -17.86 -16.99
N ILE A 167 7.32 -17.42 -15.81
CA ILE A 167 6.63 -17.63 -14.53
C ILE A 167 5.27 -16.92 -14.53
N PHE A 168 5.21 -15.68 -15.02
CA PHE A 168 3.95 -14.95 -15.15
C PHE A 168 2.97 -15.65 -16.09
N LYS A 169 3.46 -16.22 -17.19
CA LYS A 169 2.64 -16.93 -18.18
C LYS A 169 2.07 -18.23 -17.60
N GLU A 170 2.88 -19.00 -16.88
CA GLU A 170 2.49 -20.27 -16.27
C GLU A 170 1.61 -20.12 -15.02
N HIS A 171 1.86 -19.08 -14.19
CA HIS A 171 1.09 -18.89 -12.96
C HIS A 171 -0.37 -18.54 -13.26
N ASN A 172 -1.27 -19.30 -12.65
CA ASN A 172 -2.71 -19.08 -12.72
C ASN A 172 -3.33 -19.36 -11.35
N PRO A 173 -3.63 -18.33 -10.54
CA PRO A 173 -4.13 -18.53 -9.19
C PRO A 173 -5.52 -19.19 -9.23
N PRO A 174 -5.75 -20.30 -8.51
CA PRO A 174 -7.05 -20.93 -8.45
C PRO A 174 -8.09 -20.00 -7.79
N ARG A 175 -9.33 -20.05 -8.29
CA ARG A 175 -10.47 -19.43 -7.59
C ARG A 175 -10.82 -20.29 -6.38
N THR A 176 -10.62 -19.74 -5.19
CA THR A 176 -10.93 -20.39 -3.92
C THR A 176 -11.85 -19.50 -3.07
N LEU A 177 -12.66 -20.14 -2.24
CA LEU A 177 -13.54 -19.48 -1.26
C LEU A 177 -12.90 -19.42 0.13
N ASP A 178 -11.76 -20.09 0.32
CA ASP A 178 -10.95 -20.03 1.54
C ASP A 178 -9.95 -18.86 1.46
N LEU A 179 -9.94 -18.00 2.48
CA LEU A 179 -9.13 -16.78 2.49
C LEU A 179 -7.63 -17.12 2.54
N ASP A 180 -7.19 -18.10 3.34
CA ASP A 180 -5.77 -18.44 3.44
C ASP A 180 -5.24 -18.98 2.09
N ALA A 181 -5.98 -19.91 1.48
CA ALA A 181 -5.66 -20.40 0.14
C ALA A 181 -5.65 -19.27 -0.90
N HIS A 182 -6.58 -18.30 -0.81
CA HIS A 182 -6.62 -17.15 -1.70
C HIS A 182 -5.35 -16.33 -1.60
N LEU A 183 -4.99 -15.91 -0.37
CA LEU A 183 -3.79 -15.09 -0.09
C LEU A 183 -2.50 -15.81 -0.51
N ARG A 184 -2.39 -17.12 -0.28
CA ARG A 184 -1.24 -17.92 -0.72
C ARG A 184 -1.14 -18.03 -2.23
N SER A 185 -2.27 -18.13 -2.92
CA SER A 185 -2.29 -18.22 -4.39
C SER A 185 -2.03 -16.88 -5.08
N SER A 186 -2.38 -15.78 -4.42
CA SER A 186 -2.24 -14.42 -4.96
C SER A 186 -0.90 -13.76 -4.64
N GLN A 187 0.01 -14.49 -3.95
CA GLN A 187 1.38 -14.06 -3.69
C GLN A 187 2.39 -15.18 -3.99
N VAL A 188 3.36 -14.89 -4.85
CA VAL A 188 4.46 -15.80 -5.20
C VAL A 188 5.77 -15.18 -4.73
N ASN A 189 6.53 -15.91 -3.92
CA ASN A 189 7.89 -15.51 -3.55
C ASN A 189 8.88 -16.24 -4.42
N LEU A 190 9.83 -15.50 -4.98
CA LEU A 190 10.88 -16.00 -5.85
C LEU A 190 12.23 -15.63 -5.24
N ARG A 191 13.15 -16.57 -5.16
CA ARG A 191 14.54 -16.32 -4.79
C ARG A 191 15.39 -16.45 -6.04
N LEU A 192 16.17 -15.42 -6.35
CA LEU A 192 17.17 -15.50 -7.41
C LEU A 192 18.47 -16.06 -6.83
N GLU A 193 18.91 -17.18 -7.39
CA GLU A 193 20.20 -17.78 -7.07
C GLU A 193 21.08 -17.73 -8.33
N ILE A 194 22.36 -17.43 -8.14
CA ILE A 194 23.35 -17.42 -9.22
C ILE A 194 24.29 -18.60 -9.00
N HIS A 195 24.08 -19.65 -9.78
CA HIS A 195 25.04 -20.75 -9.96
C HIS A 195 25.80 -20.52 -11.27
N ASP A 196 25.81 -21.49 -12.20
CA ASP A 196 26.37 -21.33 -13.55
C ASP A 196 25.47 -20.45 -14.45
N HIS A 197 24.16 -20.47 -14.18
CA HIS A 197 23.15 -19.60 -14.79
C HIS A 197 22.22 -19.03 -13.71
N PRO A 198 21.63 -17.83 -13.90
CA PRO A 198 20.66 -17.29 -12.95
C PRO A 198 19.35 -18.08 -13.01
N GLU A 199 18.86 -18.52 -11.85
CA GLU A 199 17.62 -19.28 -11.73
C GLU A 199 16.72 -18.71 -10.62
N LEU A 200 15.41 -18.66 -10.89
CA LEU A 200 14.40 -18.25 -9.92
C LEU A 200 13.74 -19.48 -9.30
N PHE A 201 13.80 -19.59 -7.98
CA PHE A 201 13.16 -20.65 -7.22
C PHE A 201 11.93 -20.12 -6.51
N VAL A 202 10.83 -20.87 -6.52
CA VAL A 202 9.66 -20.54 -5.71
C VAL A 202 10.02 -20.76 -4.23
N GLY A 203 10.10 -19.67 -3.49
CA GLY A 203 10.40 -19.65 -2.06
C GLY A 203 9.14 -19.79 -1.19
N PHE A 204 9.35 -20.09 0.07
CA PHE A 204 8.28 -20.05 1.08
C PHE A 204 7.94 -18.60 1.42
N LEU A 205 6.68 -18.38 1.78
CA LEU A 205 6.24 -17.15 2.42
C LEU A 205 6.83 -17.09 3.84
N ASP A 206 7.55 -16.03 4.16
CA ASP A 206 7.99 -15.80 5.54
C ASP A 206 6.79 -15.58 6.44
N VAL A 207 6.80 -16.20 7.61
CA VAL A 207 5.91 -15.81 8.70
C VAL A 207 6.58 -14.63 9.40
N PRO A 208 6.03 -13.40 9.27
CA PRO A 208 6.59 -12.27 10.00
C PRO A 208 6.49 -12.55 11.50
N LEU A 209 7.52 -12.16 12.24
CA LEU A 209 7.42 -12.07 13.69
C LEU A 209 6.27 -11.12 14.03
N VAL A 210 5.38 -11.54 14.93
CA VAL A 210 4.29 -10.69 15.42
C VAL A 210 4.93 -9.44 16.04
N PRO A 211 4.70 -8.24 15.46
CA PRO A 211 5.28 -7.01 15.99
C PRO A 211 4.91 -6.79 17.45
N ALA A 212 5.84 -6.24 18.23
CA ALA A 212 5.63 -5.93 19.65
C ALA A 212 4.36 -5.10 19.87
N VAL A 213 4.08 -4.16 18.95
CA VAL A 213 2.87 -3.33 18.96
C VAL A 213 1.60 -4.18 19.05
N PHE A 214 1.45 -5.23 18.24
CA PHE A 214 0.26 -6.09 18.29
C PHE A 214 0.21 -6.98 19.55
N GLN A 215 1.36 -7.27 20.16
CA GLN A 215 1.43 -8.00 21.43
C GLN A 215 0.98 -7.11 22.59
N GLU A 216 1.37 -5.84 22.59
CA GLU A 216 1.01 -4.85 23.61
C GLU A 216 -0.49 -4.54 23.62
N MET A 217 -1.18 -4.66 22.47
CA MET A 217 -2.63 -4.54 22.37
C MET A 217 -3.35 -5.83 22.81
N ALA A 218 -3.09 -6.30 24.03
CA ALA A 218 -3.66 -7.54 24.56
C ALA A 218 -5.21 -7.53 24.60
N ASP A 219 -5.80 -6.36 24.78
CA ASP A 219 -7.26 -6.13 24.85
C ASP A 219 -7.99 -6.30 23.50
N VAL A 220 -7.26 -6.25 22.38
CA VAL A 220 -7.85 -6.38 21.04
C VAL A 220 -8.05 -7.87 20.68
N PRO A 221 -9.24 -8.28 20.20
CA PRO A 221 -9.51 -9.66 19.80
C PRO A 221 -8.55 -10.18 18.72
N ARG A 222 -8.27 -11.49 18.74
CA ARG A 222 -7.39 -12.17 17.77
C ARG A 222 -8.13 -13.32 17.12
N PHE A 223 -8.01 -13.41 15.80
CA PHE A 223 -8.64 -14.44 15.00
C PHE A 223 -7.61 -15.11 14.08
N GLU A 224 -7.85 -16.38 13.79
CA GLU A 224 -7.12 -17.17 12.79
C GLU A 224 -7.78 -17.06 11.42
N LEU A 225 -6.99 -17.18 10.34
CA LEU A 225 -7.51 -17.13 8.97
C LEU A 225 -8.60 -18.20 8.72
N SER A 226 -8.47 -19.37 9.35
CA SER A 226 -9.44 -20.47 9.28
C SER A 226 -10.79 -20.16 9.91
N GLN A 227 -10.92 -19.07 10.67
CA GLN A 227 -12.18 -18.62 11.24
C GLN A 227 -12.98 -17.72 10.29
N VAL A 228 -12.43 -17.37 9.13
CA VAL A 228 -13.14 -16.60 8.11
C VAL A 228 -14.13 -17.51 7.38
N GLU A 229 -15.42 -17.21 7.54
CA GLU A 229 -16.54 -17.98 6.97
C GLU A 229 -16.73 -17.68 5.48
N SER A 230 -16.46 -16.43 5.09
CA SER A 230 -16.56 -15.95 3.71
C SER A 230 -15.78 -14.66 3.57
N PHE A 231 -15.28 -14.37 2.37
CA PHE A 231 -14.63 -13.10 2.07
C PHE A 231 -15.02 -12.57 0.69
N ARG A 232 -14.80 -11.26 0.51
CA ARG A 232 -14.86 -10.57 -0.77
C ARG A 232 -13.66 -9.66 -0.89
N THR A 233 -12.96 -9.71 -2.02
CA THR A 233 -11.86 -8.80 -2.32
C THR A 233 -12.39 -7.40 -2.62
N ILE A 234 -11.90 -6.41 -1.87
CA ILE A 234 -12.15 -4.97 -2.11
C ILE A 234 -10.97 -4.38 -2.88
N GLN A 235 -9.75 -4.65 -2.39
CA GLN A 235 -8.50 -4.30 -3.04
C GLN A 235 -7.61 -5.54 -3.06
N VAL A 236 -7.22 -5.96 -4.26
CA VAL A 236 -6.39 -7.15 -4.49
C VAL A 236 -5.16 -7.12 -3.58
N ASN A 237 -4.94 -8.21 -2.85
CA ASN A 237 -3.82 -8.44 -1.92
C ASN A 237 -3.70 -7.46 -0.73
N LYS A 238 -4.65 -6.54 -0.52
CA LYS A 238 -4.57 -5.54 0.56
C LYS A 238 -5.81 -5.47 1.43
N VAL A 239 -7.00 -5.42 0.84
CA VAL A 239 -8.24 -5.11 1.57
C VAL A 239 -9.36 -6.09 1.18
N PHE A 240 -9.97 -6.69 2.20
CA PHE A 240 -11.03 -7.67 2.04
C PHE A 240 -12.19 -7.34 2.98
N GLU A 241 -13.42 -7.57 2.53
CA GLU A 241 -14.53 -7.80 3.44
C GLU A 241 -14.45 -9.25 3.91
N VAL A 242 -14.51 -9.50 5.21
CA VAL A 242 -14.49 -10.85 5.78
C VAL A 242 -15.65 -11.02 6.76
N ARG A 243 -16.20 -12.24 6.85
CA ARG A 243 -17.18 -12.60 7.87
C ARG A 243 -16.57 -13.58 8.86
N ILE A 244 -16.69 -13.25 10.14
CA ILE A 244 -16.22 -14.07 11.25
C ILE A 244 -17.33 -14.08 12.29
N GLN A 245 -17.81 -15.26 12.68
CA GLN A 245 -18.91 -15.44 13.63
C GLN A 245 -20.17 -14.65 13.21
N GLY A 246 -20.50 -14.66 11.91
CA GLY A 246 -21.63 -13.93 11.33
C GLY A 246 -21.47 -12.40 11.21
N LYS A 247 -20.46 -11.80 11.85
CA LYS A 247 -20.17 -10.34 11.78
C LYS A 247 -19.23 -10.03 10.61
N ALA A 248 -19.53 -8.97 9.87
CA ALA A 248 -18.68 -8.47 8.80
C ALA A 248 -17.60 -7.52 9.35
N PHE A 249 -16.39 -7.64 8.81
CA PHE A 249 -15.23 -6.81 9.12
C PHE A 249 -14.53 -6.40 7.83
N LEU A 250 -13.83 -5.28 7.89
CA LEU A 250 -12.83 -4.92 6.89
C LEU A 250 -11.48 -5.49 7.33
N TYR A 251 -10.96 -6.47 6.62
CA TYR A 251 -9.63 -7.02 6.83
C TYR A 251 -8.62 -6.29 5.94
N LYS A 252 -7.67 -5.60 6.57
CA LYS A 252 -6.51 -5.00 5.91
C LYS A 252 -5.26 -5.79 6.21
N THR A 253 -4.53 -6.18 5.17
CA THR A 253 -3.25 -6.88 5.27
C THR A 253 -2.21 -6.22 4.36
N THR A 254 -0.98 -6.71 4.46
CA THR A 254 0.16 -6.19 3.71
C THR A 254 1.13 -7.33 3.43
N THR A 255 1.70 -7.28 2.24
CA THR A 255 2.74 -8.21 1.80
C THR A 255 4.15 -7.62 2.00
N VAL A 256 4.24 -6.38 2.49
CA VAL A 256 5.45 -5.55 2.44
C VAL A 256 5.97 -5.11 3.81
N GLY A 257 5.61 -5.86 4.87
CA GLY A 257 5.91 -5.58 6.27
C GLY A 257 4.75 -4.87 6.99
N THR A 258 4.62 -5.10 8.30
CA THR A 258 3.45 -4.72 9.11
C THR A 258 3.39 -3.26 9.55
N GLY A 259 4.47 -2.48 9.37
CA GLY A 259 4.58 -1.14 9.96
C GLY A 259 3.43 -0.19 9.62
N ILE A 260 2.87 -0.29 8.41
CA ILE A 260 1.69 0.52 8.00
C ILE A 260 0.44 0.13 8.80
N LEU A 261 0.22 -1.18 9.00
CA LEU A 261 -0.90 -1.70 9.77
C LEU A 261 -0.76 -1.38 11.26
N GLU A 262 0.46 -1.41 11.79
CA GLU A 262 0.78 -1.01 13.15
C GLU A 262 0.47 0.47 13.38
N ALA A 263 0.90 1.33 12.46
CA ALA A 263 0.63 2.76 12.52
C ALA A 263 -0.87 3.06 12.47
N GLU A 264 -1.62 2.42 11.57
CA GLU A 264 -3.08 2.60 11.48
C GLU A 264 -3.78 2.09 12.75
N ALA A 265 -3.42 0.90 13.26
CA ALA A 265 -4.00 0.36 14.50
C ALA A 265 -3.79 1.30 15.69
N LEU A 266 -2.55 1.82 15.85
CA LEU A 266 -2.23 2.79 16.90
C LEU A 266 -3.05 4.07 16.75
N ARG A 267 -3.18 4.58 15.52
CA ARG A 267 -3.93 5.80 15.23
C ARG A 267 -5.41 5.65 15.57
N LEU A 268 -6.03 4.56 15.15
CA LEU A 268 -7.45 4.30 15.43
C LEU A 268 -7.72 4.15 16.92
N ARG A 269 -6.79 3.58 17.69
CA ARG A 269 -6.90 3.54 19.16
C ARG A 269 -6.76 4.93 19.78
N GLU A 270 -5.82 5.73 19.32
CA GLU A 270 -5.64 7.11 19.79
C GLU A 270 -6.91 7.94 19.54
N ILE A 271 -7.50 7.82 18.35
CA ILE A 271 -8.76 8.48 18.00
C ILE A 271 -9.89 8.00 18.91
N ALA A 272 -10.05 6.69 19.10
CA ALA A 272 -11.08 6.14 19.98
C ALA A 272 -10.93 6.60 21.45
N ALA A 273 -9.70 6.89 21.90
CA ALA A 273 -9.42 7.34 23.26
C ALA A 273 -9.60 8.85 23.47
N ARG A 274 -9.42 9.66 22.41
CA ARG A 274 -9.35 11.13 22.52
C ARG A 274 -10.47 11.88 21.82
N CYS A 275 -11.18 11.24 20.89
CA CYS A 275 -12.24 11.85 20.12
C CYS A 275 -13.63 11.37 20.59
N PRO A 276 -14.70 12.13 20.31
CA PRO A 276 -16.07 11.71 20.61
C PRO A 276 -16.42 10.39 19.92
N ALA A 277 -17.18 9.52 20.60
CA ALA A 277 -17.67 8.26 20.02
C ALA A 277 -18.60 8.46 18.82
N SER A 278 -19.13 9.67 18.62
CA SER A 278 -19.93 10.07 17.45
C SER A 278 -19.10 10.38 16.21
N LEU A 279 -17.77 10.48 16.32
CA LEU A 279 -16.90 10.70 15.17
C LEU A 279 -16.95 9.48 14.23
N ARG A 280 -17.34 9.70 12.98
CA ARG A 280 -17.50 8.67 11.96
C ARG A 280 -16.16 8.23 11.37
N VAL A 281 -15.45 7.40 12.12
CA VAL A 281 -14.22 6.71 11.71
C VAL A 281 -14.33 5.21 11.97
N PRO A 282 -13.66 4.33 11.21
CA PRO A 282 -13.61 2.90 11.50
C PRO A 282 -13.02 2.66 12.89
N ARG A 283 -13.54 1.67 13.60
CA ARG A 283 -12.92 1.19 14.85
C ARG A 283 -12.03 0.00 14.55
N LEU A 284 -10.91 -0.10 15.28
CA LEU A 284 -10.14 -1.34 15.36
C LEU A 284 -10.94 -2.36 16.17
N GLU A 285 -11.30 -3.48 15.54
CA GLU A 285 -12.18 -4.51 16.10
C GLU A 285 -11.43 -5.83 16.36
N GLY A 286 -10.23 -6.01 15.80
CA GLY A 286 -9.43 -7.22 16.01
C GLY A 286 -8.15 -7.27 15.19
N PHE A 287 -7.43 -8.36 15.35
CA PHE A 287 -6.36 -8.79 14.45
C PHE A 287 -6.71 -10.13 13.81
N LEU A 288 -6.25 -10.34 12.58
CA LEU A 288 -6.44 -11.58 11.85
C LEU A 288 -5.08 -12.11 11.39
N GLY A 289 -4.85 -13.41 11.58
CA GLY A 289 -3.71 -14.10 10.97
C GLY A 289 -2.34 -13.67 11.48
N LEU A 290 -2.22 -13.17 12.73
CA LEU A 290 -0.93 -12.72 13.30
C LEU A 290 0.16 -13.80 13.26
N GLY A 291 -0.19 -15.07 13.39
CA GLY A 291 0.73 -16.21 13.29
C GLY A 291 0.96 -16.74 11.87
N SER A 292 0.49 -16.01 10.84
CA SER A 292 0.56 -16.40 9.44
C SER A 292 1.43 -15.42 8.64
N PRO A 293 1.81 -15.74 7.40
CA PRO A 293 2.43 -14.80 6.48
C PRO A 293 1.60 -13.55 6.16
N PHE A 294 0.31 -13.57 6.49
CA PHE A 294 -0.65 -12.50 6.21
C PHE A 294 -1.23 -11.95 7.51
N PRO A 295 -0.42 -11.29 8.36
CA PRO A 295 -0.97 -10.58 9.49
C PRO A 295 -1.81 -9.40 8.99
N GLY A 296 -2.89 -9.10 9.71
CA GLY A 296 -3.70 -7.92 9.40
C GLY A 296 -4.55 -7.43 10.55
N ILE A 297 -5.15 -6.27 10.31
CA ILE A 297 -6.07 -5.62 11.25
C ILE A 297 -7.50 -5.82 10.75
N LEU A 298 -8.43 -6.00 11.68
CA LEU A 298 -9.86 -6.01 11.42
C LEU A 298 -10.44 -4.67 11.86
N LEU A 299 -11.04 -3.95 10.92
CA LEU A 299 -11.77 -2.72 11.18
C LEU A 299 -13.28 -2.98 11.11
N ALA A 300 -14.06 -2.12 11.75
CA ALA A 300 -15.51 -2.10 11.58
C ALA A 300 -15.85 -1.96 10.09
N PHE A 301 -16.63 -2.90 9.55
CA PHE A 301 -17.10 -2.82 8.19
C PHE A 301 -18.22 -1.77 8.08
N ILE A 302 -18.06 -0.83 7.15
CA ILE A 302 -19.02 0.23 6.86
C ILE A 302 -19.57 -0.04 5.45
N PRO A 303 -20.83 -0.48 5.31
CA PRO A 303 -21.46 -0.63 4.00
C PRO A 303 -21.63 0.74 3.34
N SER A 304 -20.82 1.02 2.31
CA SER A 304 -20.69 2.35 1.73
C SER A 304 -20.10 2.32 0.33
N THR A 305 -20.16 3.47 -0.33
CA THR A 305 -19.42 3.75 -1.56
C THR A 305 -18.37 4.82 -1.28
N THR A 306 -17.21 4.73 -1.92
CA THR A 306 -16.17 5.76 -1.80
C THR A 306 -16.57 7.01 -2.58
N LEU A 307 -16.44 8.19 -1.98
CA LEU A 307 -16.75 9.48 -2.61
C LEU A 307 -15.96 9.63 -3.93
N GLY A 308 -14.67 9.26 -3.94
CA GLY A 308 -13.81 9.27 -5.13
C GLY A 308 -14.32 8.45 -6.33
N SER A 309 -15.19 7.46 -6.12
CA SER A 309 -15.79 6.69 -7.22
C SER A 309 -16.96 7.40 -7.92
N MET A 310 -17.42 8.54 -7.39
CA MET A 310 -18.53 9.31 -7.94
C MET A 310 -18.03 10.29 -9.02
N ILE A 311 -17.71 9.76 -10.21
CA ILE A 311 -17.05 10.51 -11.29
C ILE A 311 -17.93 11.66 -11.84
N ASN A 312 -19.25 11.50 -11.80
CA ASN A 312 -20.22 12.47 -12.33
C ASN A 312 -20.93 13.27 -11.23
N ILE A 313 -20.20 13.66 -10.18
CA ILE A 313 -20.80 14.25 -8.98
C ILE A 313 -21.64 15.51 -9.25
N GLU A 314 -21.32 16.30 -10.28
CA GLU A 314 -22.10 17.48 -10.65
C GLU A 314 -23.51 17.17 -11.14
N THR A 315 -23.66 16.10 -11.91
CA THR A 315 -24.91 15.73 -12.58
C THR A 315 -25.71 14.73 -11.77
N GLU A 316 -25.04 13.89 -10.98
CA GLU A 316 -25.66 12.81 -10.21
C GLU A 316 -25.94 13.18 -8.74
N VAL A 317 -25.31 14.23 -8.20
CA VAL A 317 -25.46 14.63 -6.79
C VAL A 317 -25.93 16.07 -6.65
N ALA A 318 -27.07 16.24 -5.96
CA ALA A 318 -27.65 17.55 -5.72
C ALA A 318 -26.68 18.48 -4.96
N LEU A 319 -26.69 19.78 -5.31
CA LEU A 319 -25.81 20.78 -4.67
C LEU A 319 -25.95 20.81 -3.14
N ALA A 320 -27.17 20.67 -2.62
CA ALA A 320 -27.43 20.64 -1.18
C ALA A 320 -26.78 19.44 -0.47
N GLU A 321 -26.74 18.29 -1.14
CA GLU A 321 -26.10 17.09 -0.61
C GLU A 321 -24.57 17.23 -0.62
N ARG A 322 -24.00 17.78 -1.69
CA ARG A 322 -22.57 18.11 -1.76
C ARG A 322 -22.16 19.08 -0.64
N ARG A 323 -22.98 20.11 -0.37
CA ARG A 323 -22.77 21.04 0.77
C ARG A 323 -22.81 20.30 2.10
N THR A 324 -23.80 19.42 2.30
CA THR A 324 -23.92 18.59 3.50
C THR A 324 -22.67 17.75 3.72
N TRP A 325 -22.16 17.07 2.69
CA TRP A 325 -20.92 16.30 2.80
C TRP A 325 -19.70 17.17 3.11
N SER A 326 -19.60 18.36 2.51
CA SER A 326 -18.53 19.30 2.84
C SER A 326 -18.56 19.71 4.31
N ASP A 327 -19.74 19.99 4.85
CA ASP A 327 -19.91 20.42 6.24
C ASP A 327 -19.60 19.27 7.20
N GLN A 328 -20.10 18.06 6.91
CA GLN A 328 -19.80 16.87 7.70
C GLN A 328 -18.30 16.52 7.70
N LEU A 329 -17.61 16.64 6.55
CA LEU A 329 -16.17 16.43 6.45
C LEU A 329 -15.40 17.44 7.30
N HIS A 330 -15.78 18.71 7.23
CA HIS A 330 -15.19 19.77 8.04
C HIS A 330 -15.37 19.49 9.54
N ASP A 331 -16.58 19.16 9.97
CA ASP A 331 -16.89 18.87 11.38
C ASP A 331 -16.16 17.63 11.90
N ALA A 332 -16.03 16.60 11.07
CA ALA A 332 -15.30 15.37 11.41
C ALA A 332 -13.80 15.65 11.60
N VAL A 333 -13.16 16.37 10.68
CA VAL A 333 -11.73 16.73 10.78
C VAL A 333 -11.50 17.71 11.92
N TYR A 334 -12.39 18.67 12.13
CA TYR A 334 -12.31 19.58 13.27
C TYR A 334 -12.36 18.82 14.60
N SER A 335 -13.32 17.89 14.74
CA SER A 335 -13.44 17.04 15.93
C SER A 335 -12.21 16.15 16.15
N LEU A 336 -11.63 15.62 15.06
CA LEU A 336 -10.39 14.87 15.09
C LEU A 336 -9.23 15.74 15.62
N HIS A 337 -9.10 16.97 15.13
CA HIS A 337 -8.06 17.90 15.51
C HIS A 337 -8.19 18.39 16.95
N GLN A 338 -9.41 18.53 17.48
CA GLN A 338 -9.67 18.84 18.89
C GLN A 338 -9.17 17.73 19.81
N GLY A 339 -9.29 16.46 19.39
CA GLY A 339 -8.68 15.31 20.08
C GLY A 339 -7.17 15.19 19.91
N GLY A 340 -6.51 16.17 19.28
CA GLY A 340 -5.07 16.15 19.00
C GLY A 340 -4.66 15.19 17.86
N CYS A 341 -5.62 14.60 17.16
CA CYS A 341 -5.38 13.69 16.06
C CYS A 341 -5.35 14.43 14.70
N ILE A 342 -4.75 13.81 13.69
CA ILE A 342 -4.57 14.28 12.31
C ILE A 342 -4.99 13.11 11.41
N TRP A 343 -5.66 13.40 10.30
CA TRP A 343 -6.11 12.42 9.32
C TRP A 343 -4.96 11.99 8.41
N GLY A 344 -4.24 12.93 7.82
CA GLY A 344 -2.93 12.72 7.21
C GLY A 344 -2.92 12.42 5.70
N ASP A 345 -3.99 11.84 5.15
CA ASP A 345 -4.13 11.56 3.70
C ASP A 345 -5.52 11.95 3.19
N VAL A 346 -5.80 13.25 3.18
CA VAL A 346 -7.11 13.79 2.77
C VAL A 346 -7.29 13.66 1.27
N LYS A 347 -8.28 12.86 0.85
CA LYS A 347 -8.72 12.72 -0.55
C LYS A 347 -10.12 12.12 -0.62
N PRO A 348 -10.86 12.29 -1.73
CA PRO A 348 -12.18 11.69 -1.92
C PRO A 348 -12.16 10.16 -1.84
N ASP A 349 -11.05 9.50 -2.21
CA ASP A 349 -10.90 8.05 -2.09
C ASP A 349 -10.90 7.54 -0.64
N ASN A 350 -10.58 8.42 0.31
CA ASN A 350 -10.57 8.13 1.74
C ASN A 350 -11.84 8.61 2.47
N VAL A 351 -12.86 9.01 1.70
CA VAL A 351 -14.18 9.36 2.23
C VAL A 351 -15.17 8.30 1.79
N LEU A 352 -15.86 7.68 2.76
CA LEU A 352 -16.97 6.77 2.47
C LEU A 352 -18.29 7.52 2.63
N VAL A 353 -19.25 7.25 1.76
CA VAL A 353 -20.65 7.68 1.87
C VAL A 353 -21.50 6.44 2.19
N ASP A 354 -22.07 6.41 3.39
CA ASP A 354 -22.86 5.27 3.84
C ASP A 354 -24.31 5.29 3.29
N HIS A 355 -25.11 4.30 3.68
CA HIS A 355 -26.51 4.18 3.28
C HIS A 355 -27.42 5.33 3.74
N ASN A 356 -27.05 6.05 4.80
CA ASN A 356 -27.74 7.25 5.27
C ASN A 356 -27.25 8.51 4.56
N ARG A 357 -26.32 8.36 3.61
CA ARG A 357 -25.66 9.45 2.89
C ARG A 357 -24.81 10.33 3.81
N ASP A 358 -24.34 9.76 4.92
CA ASP A 358 -23.38 10.39 5.82
C ASP A 358 -21.94 10.02 5.44
N VAL A 359 -21.02 10.95 5.65
CA VAL A 359 -19.59 10.74 5.34
C VAL A 359 -18.82 10.13 6.52
N TRP A 360 -17.91 9.21 6.20
CA TRP A 360 -16.94 8.63 7.13
C TRP A 360 -15.51 8.91 6.65
N LEU A 361 -14.61 9.22 7.58
CA LEU A 361 -13.18 9.35 7.29
C LEU A 361 -12.51 7.98 7.45
N VAL A 362 -11.77 7.54 6.45
CA VAL A 362 -11.01 6.27 6.49
C VAL A 362 -9.55 6.46 6.11
N ASP A 363 -8.79 5.36 6.20
CA ASP A 363 -7.39 5.26 5.79
C ASP A 363 -6.44 6.21 6.55
N PHE A 364 -6.04 5.78 7.74
CA PHE A 364 -5.17 6.53 8.66
C PHE A 364 -3.70 6.09 8.58
N GLU A 365 -3.29 5.55 7.42
CA GLU A 365 -1.95 5.01 7.15
C GLU A 365 -0.89 6.11 6.90
N ASN A 366 -1.23 7.40 7.03
CA ASN A 366 -0.39 8.57 6.72
C ASN A 366 0.22 8.52 5.30
N GLY A 367 -0.60 8.14 4.31
CA GLY A 367 -0.21 8.09 2.92
C GLY A 367 0.15 9.47 2.34
N LEU A 368 1.02 9.47 1.34
CA LEU A 368 1.28 10.63 0.49
C LEU A 368 0.56 10.42 -0.84
N THR A 369 -0.59 11.09 -1.03
CA THR A 369 -1.27 11.11 -2.32
C THR A 369 -1.05 12.47 -3.01
N PRO A 370 -0.28 12.52 -4.12
CA PRO A 370 -0.10 13.76 -4.87
C PRO A 370 -1.43 14.37 -5.34
N GLY A 371 -1.53 15.70 -5.32
CA GLY A 371 -2.65 16.45 -5.89
C GLY A 371 -3.68 17.00 -4.90
N TRP A 372 -3.76 16.43 -3.70
CA TRP A 372 -4.72 16.84 -2.66
C TRP A 372 -4.12 17.72 -1.56
N VAL A 373 -2.90 17.41 -1.12
CA VAL A 373 -2.19 18.15 -0.08
C VAL A 373 -0.78 18.51 -0.56
N PRO A 374 -0.31 19.76 -0.39
CA PRO A 374 1.08 20.13 -0.68
C PRO A 374 2.05 19.27 0.12
N LEU A 375 3.17 18.86 -0.49
CA LEU A 375 4.12 17.90 0.09
C LEU A 375 4.63 18.36 1.47
N GLU A 376 4.84 19.67 1.63
CA GLU A 376 5.31 20.31 2.84
C GLU A 376 4.28 20.33 3.99
N LEU A 377 3.01 20.05 3.72
CA LEU A 377 1.93 20.02 4.71
C LEU A 377 1.44 18.60 5.04
N VAL A 378 1.95 17.57 4.37
CA VAL A 378 1.51 16.18 4.54
C VAL A 378 1.70 15.72 5.99
N GLY A 379 0.70 15.02 6.52
CA GLY A 379 0.71 14.55 7.91
C GLY A 379 0.57 15.66 8.96
N THR A 380 0.09 16.84 8.58
CA THR A 380 -0.14 17.96 9.52
C THR A 380 -1.62 18.37 9.56
N LYS A 381 -2.04 19.03 10.66
CA LYS A 381 -3.39 19.63 10.75
C LYS A 381 -3.64 20.65 9.63
N ALA A 382 -2.63 21.45 9.29
CA ALA A 382 -2.71 22.41 8.19
C ALA A 382 -2.92 21.70 6.85
N GLY A 383 -2.24 20.57 6.64
CA GLY A 383 -2.44 19.72 5.47
C GLY A 383 -3.84 19.15 5.37
N ASP A 384 -4.43 18.72 6.48
CA ASP A 384 -5.82 18.24 6.49
C ASP A 384 -6.81 19.34 6.05
N LEU A 385 -6.63 20.56 6.57
CA LEU A 385 -7.49 21.71 6.22
C LEU A 385 -7.34 22.13 4.75
N GLU A 386 -6.10 22.13 4.24
CA GLU A 386 -5.82 22.39 2.83
C GLU A 386 -6.45 21.29 1.93
N GLY A 387 -6.29 20.03 2.34
CA GLY A 387 -6.91 18.88 1.68
C GLY A 387 -8.43 19.00 1.62
N LEU A 388 -9.09 19.41 2.71
CA LEU A 388 -10.53 19.68 2.74
C LEU A 388 -10.94 20.79 1.77
N SER A 389 -10.17 21.89 1.71
CA SER A 389 -10.41 22.97 0.75
C SER A 389 -10.33 22.45 -0.68
N ASN A 390 -9.35 21.58 -0.96
CA ASN A 390 -9.17 20.96 -2.26
C ASN A 390 -10.30 19.97 -2.60
N VAL A 391 -10.74 19.13 -1.66
CA VAL A 391 -11.92 18.25 -1.86
C VAL A 391 -13.16 19.08 -2.15
N ARG A 392 -13.40 20.14 -1.36
CA ARG A 392 -14.55 21.05 -1.53
C ARG A 392 -14.57 21.70 -2.92
N LYS A 393 -13.44 22.26 -3.37
CA LYS A 393 -13.35 23.01 -4.62
C LYS A 393 -13.21 22.12 -5.86
N LYS A 394 -12.30 21.14 -5.81
CA LYS A 394 -11.93 20.32 -6.97
C LYS A 394 -12.84 19.12 -7.19
N PHE A 395 -13.39 18.55 -6.10
CA PHE A 395 -14.24 17.36 -6.19
C PHE A 395 -15.72 17.67 -5.99
N LEU A 396 -16.09 18.28 -4.86
CA LEU A 396 -17.49 18.63 -4.59
C LEU A 396 -17.97 19.84 -5.41
N GLN A 397 -17.04 20.57 -6.04
CA GLN A 397 -17.30 21.75 -6.87
C GLN A 397 -18.19 22.77 -6.19
N LEU A 398 -17.87 23.02 -4.93
CA LEU A 398 -18.46 24.09 -4.14
C LEU A 398 -17.52 25.28 -4.23
N THR A 399 -17.88 26.24 -5.08
CA THR A 399 -17.25 27.56 -5.06
C THR A 399 -17.98 28.43 -4.05
N ASP A 400 -17.22 29.33 -3.41
CA ASP A 400 -17.83 30.42 -2.66
C ASP A 400 -18.44 31.35 -3.71
N SER A 401 -19.73 31.16 -3.98
CA SER A 401 -20.48 32.09 -4.80
C SER A 401 -20.52 33.43 -4.05
N ALA A 402 -19.72 34.38 -4.51
CA ALA A 402 -20.08 35.77 -4.39
C ALA A 402 -21.42 35.95 -5.11
N GLU A 403 -22.51 35.93 -4.33
CA GLU A 403 -23.82 36.56 -4.57
C GLU A 403 -24.85 35.98 -3.57
N GLU A 404 -24.74 36.39 -2.31
CA GLU A 404 -25.90 36.94 -1.60
C GLU A 404 -26.06 38.39 -2.07
N VAL A 405 -26.68 38.58 -3.23
CA VAL A 405 -27.34 39.82 -3.69
C VAL A 405 -28.48 39.26 -4.56
N ASP A 406 -29.74 39.30 -4.18
CA ASP A 406 -30.52 40.44 -3.75
C ASP A 406 -31.81 39.92 -3.07
N SER A 407 -32.16 40.60 -1.96
CA SER A 407 -33.51 40.91 -1.46
C SER A 407 -34.69 39.95 -1.69
#